data_AF-A0A1F8QCZ5-F1
#
_entry.id   AF-A0A1F8QCZ5-F1
#
_cell.length_a   1.000
_cell.length_b   1.000
_cell.length_c   1.000
_cell.angle_alpha   90.00
_cell.angle_beta   90.00
_cell.angle_gamma   90.00
#
_symmetry.space_group_name_H-M   'P 1'
#
loop_
_entity.id
_entity.type
_entity.pdbx_description
1 polymer ?
#
loop_
_entity_poly.entity_id
_entity_poly.type
_entity_poly.pdbx_seq_one_letter_code
_entity_poly.pdbx_strand_id
1 'polypeptide(L)'
;MALLHDIGEVYAGDIIPSDQVSEADKYQLERASLERVLGKLPASQEYLELWLEFERGESPEARFVHQIDRLEMGLQARVYKAQGFVGMEEFITSARQALVDQQLVEILNE
;
A
#
# COMPACT_ATOMS: atom_id res chain seq x y z
N MET A 1 -0.72 7.17 8.94
CA MET A 1 -0.09 6.70 7.70
C MET A 1 -0.65 5.35 7.26
N ALA A 2 -0.44 4.25 8.00
CA ALA A 2 -1.05 2.96 7.67
C ALA A 2 -2.58 3.01 7.49
N LEU A 3 -3.30 3.77 8.33
CA LEU A 3 -4.75 3.96 8.18
C LEU A 3 -5.17 4.89 7.03
N LEU A 4 -4.23 5.62 6.44
CA LEU A 4 -4.49 6.69 5.47
C LEU A 4 -4.02 6.37 4.05
N HIS A 5 -3.01 5.50 3.89
CA HIS A 5 -2.32 5.33 2.61
C HIS A 5 -3.26 4.94 1.45
N ASP A 6 -4.16 3.97 1.68
CA ASP A 6 -5.14 3.54 0.66
C ASP A 6 -6.45 4.34 0.66
N ILE A 7 -6.58 5.45 1.41
CA ILE A 7 -7.82 6.26 1.36
C ILE A 7 -8.07 6.83 -0.04
N GLY A 8 -7.01 7.01 -0.83
CA GLY A 8 -7.11 7.35 -2.25
C GLY A 8 -7.99 6.38 -3.04
N GLU A 9 -8.09 5.12 -2.63
CA GLU A 9 -8.84 4.09 -3.36
C GLU A 9 -10.37 4.19 -3.21
N VAL A 10 -10.87 4.97 -2.25
CA VAL A 10 -12.33 5.10 -1.99
C VAL A 10 -13.11 5.50 -3.25
N TYR A 11 -12.56 6.41 -4.06
CA TYR A 11 -13.12 6.80 -5.36
C TYR A 11 -12.25 6.43 -6.55
N ALA A 12 -10.93 6.23 -6.37
CA ALA A 12 -10.05 5.81 -7.44
C ALA A 12 -10.22 4.31 -7.79
N GLY A 13 -10.65 3.51 -6.81
CA GLY A 13 -10.54 2.05 -6.85
C GLY A 13 -9.13 1.59 -6.48
N ASP A 14 -8.99 0.30 -6.17
CA ASP A 14 -7.69 -0.38 -6.05
C ASP A 14 -7.17 -0.66 -7.47
N ILE A 15 -6.24 0.18 -7.92
CA ILE A 15 -5.67 0.13 -9.27
C ILE A 15 -4.50 -0.86 -9.26
N ILE A 16 -4.67 -1.97 -9.96
CA ILE A 16 -3.70 -3.05 -10.03
C ILE A 16 -2.86 -2.97 -11.31
N PRO A 17 -1.67 -3.61 -11.37
CA PRO A 17 -0.80 -3.55 -12.54
C PRO A 17 -1.46 -3.96 -13.88
N SER A 18 -2.50 -4.81 -13.85
CA SER A 18 -3.22 -5.24 -15.06
C SER A 18 -4.14 -4.16 -15.66
N ASP A 19 -4.46 -3.12 -14.90
CA ASP A 19 -5.34 -2.03 -15.36
C ASP A 19 -4.64 -1.09 -16.35
N GLN A 20 -3.32 -1.21 -16.51
CA GLN A 20 -2.50 -0.44 -17.46
C GLN A 20 -2.63 1.09 -17.28
N VAL A 21 -2.97 1.53 -16.07
CA VAL A 21 -2.95 2.95 -15.68
C VAL A 21 -1.52 3.36 -15.38
N SER A 22 -1.11 4.53 -15.86
CA SER A 22 0.24 5.04 -15.56
C SER A 22 0.36 5.44 -14.09
N GLU A 23 1.55 5.35 -13.50
CA GLU A 23 1.80 5.82 -12.12
C GLU A 23 1.36 7.28 -11.91
N ALA A 24 1.56 8.13 -12.92
CA ALA A 24 1.14 9.52 -12.87
C ALA A 24 -0.39 9.66 -12.82
N ASP A 25 -1.12 8.89 -13.64
CA ASP A 25 -2.59 8.92 -13.66
C ASP A 25 -3.16 8.31 -12.38
N LYS A 26 -2.59 7.19 -11.90
CA LYS A 26 -2.93 6.56 -10.61
C LYS A 26 -2.82 7.59 -9.49
N TYR A 27 -1.68 8.26 -9.38
CA TYR A 27 -1.45 9.29 -8.37
C TYR A 27 -2.48 10.44 -8.46
N GLN A 28 -2.82 10.92 -9.67
CA GLN A 28 -3.84 11.98 -9.80
C GLN A 28 -5.23 11.52 -9.38
N LEU A 29 -5.61 10.28 -9.72
CA LEU A 29 -6.90 9.68 -9.35
C LEU A 29 -7.02 9.53 -7.83
N GLU A 30 -6.00 8.96 -7.19
CA GLU A 30 -5.96 8.77 -5.75
C GLU A 30 -5.93 10.10 -5.00
N ARG A 31 -5.14 11.08 -5.47
CA ARG A 31 -5.12 12.41 -4.88
C ARG A 31 -6.49 13.10 -4.96
N ALA A 32 -7.16 13.04 -6.11
CA ALA A 32 -8.49 13.64 -6.27
C ALA A 32 -9.54 12.96 -5.38
N SER A 33 -9.44 11.64 -5.23
CA SER A 33 -10.25 10.86 -4.29
C SER A 33 -9.99 11.29 -2.83
N LEU A 34 -8.72 11.42 -2.44
CA LEU A 34 -8.31 11.80 -1.10
C LEU A 34 -8.77 13.23 -0.75
N GLU A 35 -8.60 14.20 -1.66
CA GLU A 35 -9.11 15.56 -1.50
C GLU A 35 -10.64 15.58 -1.31
N ARG A 36 -11.36 14.70 -2.02
CA ARG A 36 -12.81 14.54 -1.87
C ARG A 36 -13.22 13.89 -0.56
N VAL A 37 -12.50 12.86 -0.09
CA VAL A 37 -12.77 12.19 1.18
C VAL A 37 -12.47 13.11 2.35
N LEU A 38 -11.29 13.72 2.36
CA LEU A 38 -10.78 14.50 3.48
C LEU A 38 -11.36 15.92 3.54
N GLY A 39 -11.81 16.50 2.43
CA GLY A 39 -12.26 17.90 2.37
C GLY A 39 -13.43 18.27 3.29
N LYS A 40 -14.05 17.30 3.96
CA LYS A 40 -15.12 17.51 4.96
C LYS A 40 -14.67 17.31 6.41
N LEU A 41 -13.43 16.87 6.63
CA LEU A 41 -12.91 16.53 7.95
C LEU A 41 -12.14 17.71 8.56
N PRO A 42 -12.22 17.90 9.89
CA PRO A 42 -11.20 18.70 10.57
C PRO A 42 -9.83 18.02 10.38
N ALA A 43 -8.76 18.82 10.23
CA ALA A 43 -7.39 18.35 9.95
C ALA A 43 -7.17 17.70 8.56
N SER A 44 -7.99 18.01 7.56
CA SER A 44 -7.81 17.52 6.18
C SER A 44 -6.39 17.76 5.62
N GLN A 45 -5.77 18.87 5.98
CA GLN A 45 -4.42 19.24 5.55
C GLN A 45 -3.35 18.32 6.17
N GLU A 46 -3.45 18.03 7.47
CA GLU A 46 -2.52 17.12 8.15
C GLU A 46 -2.60 15.71 7.58
N TYR A 47 -3.81 15.24 7.27
CA TYR A 47 -4.02 13.93 6.65
C TYR A 47 -3.48 13.86 5.22
N LEU A 48 -3.65 14.94 4.44
CA LEU A 48 -3.06 15.05 3.11
C LEU A 48 -1.53 15.04 3.18
N GLU A 49 -0.94 15.75 4.14
CA GLU A 49 0.51 15.76 4.35
C GLU A 49 1.05 14.38 4.72
N LEU A 50 0.36 13.64 5.62
CA LEU A 50 0.72 12.26 5.96
C LEU A 50 0.61 11.30 4.77
N TRP A 51 -0.40 11.47 3.91
CA TRP A 51 -0.52 10.68 2.68
C TRP A 51 0.62 11.00 1.70
N LEU A 52 0.92 12.28 1.49
CA LEU A 52 2.04 12.71 0.63
C LEU A 52 3.40 12.24 1.15
N GLU A 53 3.60 12.25 2.47
CA GLU A 53 4.82 11.74 3.11
C GLU A 53 4.99 10.23 2.86
N PHE A 54 3.89 9.46 2.93
CA PHE A 54 3.88 8.05 2.57
C PHE A 54 4.26 7.84 1.11
N GLU A 55 3.54 8.48 0.19
CA GLU A 55 3.77 8.37 -1.27
C GLU A 55 5.22 8.63 -1.65
N ARG A 56 5.86 9.62 -1.01
CA ARG A 56 7.26 9.99 -1.29
C ARG A 56 8.28 9.14 -0.54
N GLY A 57 7.88 8.32 0.43
CA GLY A 57 8.80 7.50 1.24
C GLY A 57 9.84 8.32 2.03
N GLU A 58 9.48 9.55 2.42
CA GLU A 58 10.43 10.55 2.94
C GLU A 58 10.94 10.22 4.35
N SER A 59 10.04 9.76 5.23
CA SER A 59 10.37 9.46 6.63
C SER A 59 10.72 7.99 6.86
N PRO A 60 11.43 7.68 7.96
CA PRO A 60 11.59 6.30 8.42
C PRO A 60 10.24 5.59 8.60
N GLU A 61 9.23 6.29 9.12
CA GLU A 61 7.87 5.79 9.30
C GLU A 61 7.22 5.46 7.95
N ALA A 62 7.35 6.32 6.94
CA ALA A 62 6.84 6.06 5.59
C ALA A 62 7.48 4.83 4.95
N ARG A 63 8.81 4.74 5.00
CA ARG A 63 9.52 3.55 4.49
C ARG A 63 9.19 2.27 5.25
N PHE A 64 8.91 2.39 6.54
CA PHE A 64 8.46 1.26 7.35
C PHE A 64 7.05 0.82 6.94
N VAL A 65 6.10 1.75 6.84
CA VAL A 65 4.71 1.43 6.44
C VAL A 65 4.65 0.86 5.02
N HIS A 66 5.47 1.33 4.08
CA HIS A 66 5.61 0.71 2.74
C HIS A 66 6.02 -0.76 2.82
N GLN A 67 6.94 -1.11 3.72
CA GLN A 67 7.31 -2.51 3.90
C GLN A 67 6.20 -3.32 4.59
N ILE A 68 5.46 -2.72 5.52
CA ILE A 68 4.33 -3.37 6.18
C ILE A 68 3.21 -3.66 5.17
N ASP A 69 2.89 -2.72 4.29
CA ASP A 69 1.92 -2.92 3.19
C ASP A 69 2.31 -4.16 2.34
N ARG A 70 3.56 -4.21 1.90
CA ARG A 70 4.06 -5.35 1.11
C ARG A 70 4.12 -6.66 1.90
N LEU A 71 4.43 -6.59 3.19
CA LEU A 71 4.42 -7.75 4.08
C LEU A 71 3.00 -8.32 4.23
N GLU A 72 2.01 -7.46 4.47
CA GLU A 72 0.61 -7.85 4.63
C GLU A 72 0.12 -8.59 3.38
N MET A 73 0.35 -8.04 2.19
CA MET A 73 0.03 -8.68 0.92
C MET A 73 0.67 -10.08 0.80
N GLY A 74 1.94 -10.22 1.18
CA GLY A 74 2.66 -11.50 1.17
C GLY A 74 2.09 -12.53 2.15
N LEU A 75 1.76 -12.10 3.36
CA LEU A 75 1.15 -12.96 4.39
C LEU A 75 -0.25 -13.41 3.95
N GLN A 76 -1.06 -12.51 3.41
CA GLN A 76 -2.39 -12.83 2.90
C GLN A 76 -2.31 -13.81 1.71
N ALA A 77 -1.32 -13.66 0.82
CA ALA A 77 -1.05 -14.64 -0.24
C ALA A 77 -0.68 -16.03 0.32
N ARG A 78 0.05 -16.12 1.44
CA ARG A 78 0.30 -17.42 2.12
C ARG A 78 -0.98 -18.04 2.66
N VAL A 79 -1.87 -17.25 3.23
CA VAL A 79 -3.19 -17.71 3.69
C VAL A 79 -3.98 -18.27 2.51
N TYR A 80 -4.06 -17.55 1.39
CA TYR A 80 -4.74 -18.03 0.19
C TYR A 80 -4.08 -19.29 -0.40
N LYS A 81 -2.75 -19.37 -0.41
CA LYS A 81 -2.04 -20.58 -0.83
C LYS A 81 -2.43 -21.79 0.02
N ALA A 82 -2.50 -21.62 1.35
CA ALA A 82 -2.93 -22.67 2.27
C ALA A 82 -4.40 -23.09 2.08
N GLN A 83 -5.24 -22.19 1.58
CA GLN A 83 -6.63 -22.49 1.19
C GLN A 83 -6.77 -23.15 -0.19
N GLY A 84 -5.67 -23.32 -0.93
CA GLY A 84 -5.65 -24.00 -2.24
C GLY A 84 -5.74 -23.07 -3.45
N PHE A 85 -5.65 -21.75 -3.27
CA PHE A 85 -5.55 -20.82 -4.40
C PHE A 85 -4.20 -20.97 -5.11
N VAL A 86 -4.24 -20.94 -6.44
CA VAL A 86 -3.05 -21.03 -7.31
C VAL A 86 -2.50 -19.63 -7.62
N GLY A 87 -1.23 -19.55 -8.00
CA GLY A 87 -0.59 -18.27 -8.38
C GLY A 87 -0.08 -17.43 -7.21
N MET A 88 -0.35 -17.80 -5.96
CA MET A 88 0.02 -16.98 -4.79
C MET A 88 1.54 -16.82 -4.58
N GLU A 89 2.36 -17.66 -5.20
CA GLU A 89 3.83 -17.59 -5.08
C GLU A 89 4.42 -16.28 -5.61
N GLU A 90 3.81 -15.68 -6.63
CA GLU A 90 4.30 -14.43 -7.22
C GLU A 90 4.14 -13.26 -6.23
N PHE A 91 3.04 -13.24 -5.47
CA PHE A 91 2.77 -12.23 -4.44
C PHE A 91 3.73 -12.38 -3.26
N ILE A 92 3.98 -13.61 -2.81
CA ILE A 92 4.96 -13.88 -1.73
C ILE A 92 6.37 -13.44 -2.16
N THR A 93 6.75 -13.74 -3.40
CA THR A 93 8.04 -13.35 -3.96
C THR A 93 8.16 -11.83 -4.08
N SER A 94 7.11 -11.16 -4.58
CA SER A 94 7.06 -9.71 -4.70
C SER A 94 7.18 -9.02 -3.34
N ALA A 95 6.44 -9.51 -2.33
CA ALA A 95 6.56 -9.05 -0.95
C ALA A 95 8.00 -9.19 -0.45
N ARG A 96 8.61 -10.37 -0.59
CA ARG A 96 9.98 -10.63 -0.12
C ARG A 96 11.00 -9.67 -0.73
N GLN A 97 10.86 -9.31 -2.01
CA GLN A 97 11.75 -8.38 -2.71
C GLN A 97 11.63 -6.94 -2.20
N ALA A 98 10.47 -6.55 -1.69
CA ALA A 98 10.24 -5.21 -1.16
C ALA A 98 10.72 -5.02 0.29
N LEU A 99 10.92 -6.11 1.04
CA LEU A 99 11.36 -6.06 2.45
C LEU A 99 12.88 -5.89 2.57
N VAL A 100 13.28 -4.81 3.23
CA VAL A 100 14.68 -4.51 3.61
C VAL A 100 14.94 -4.69 5.10
N ASP A 101 13.92 -4.53 5.96
CA ASP A 101 14.01 -4.78 7.39
C ASP A 101 14.04 -6.29 7.69
N GLN A 102 15.12 -6.73 8.35
CA GLN A 102 15.38 -8.14 8.60
C GLN A 102 14.31 -8.82 9.50
N GLN A 103 13.66 -8.08 10.40
CA GLN A 103 12.60 -8.65 11.23
C GLN A 103 11.34 -8.91 10.39
N LEU A 104 11.01 -8.01 9.47
CA LEU A 104 9.87 -8.19 8.56
C LEU A 104 10.10 -9.36 7.61
N VAL A 105 11.35 -9.56 7.18
CA VAL A 105 11.75 -10.74 6.41
C VAL A 105 11.51 -12.03 7.17
N GLU A 106 11.89 -12.08 8.44
CA GLU A 106 11.72 -13.25 9.29
C GLU A 106 10.24 -13.58 9.46
N ILE A 107 9.39 -12.57 9.73
CA ILE A 107 7.93 -12.72 9.83
C ILE A 107 7.34 -13.31 8.54
N LEU A 108 7.80 -12.86 7.36
CA LEU A 108 7.28 -13.41 6.09
C LEU A 108 7.62 -14.90 5.90
N ASN A 109 8.68 -15.40 6.54
CA ASN A 109 9.17 -16.77 6.38
C ASN A 109 8.66 -17.75 7.46
N GLU A 110 8.02 -17.27 8.54
CA GLU A 110 7.41 -18.10 9.59
C GLU A 110 6.15 -18.81 9.10
#